data_AF-A0A963YZM3-F1
#
_entry.id   AF-A0A963YZM3-F1
#
_cell.length_a   1.000
_cell.length_b   1.000
_cell.length_c   1.000
_cell.angle_alpha   90.00
_cell.angle_beta   90.00
_cell.angle_gamma   90.00
#
_symmetry.space_group_name_H-M   'P 1'
#
loop_
_entity.id
_entity.type
_entity.pdbx_description
1 polymer ?
#
loop_
_entity_poly.entity_id
_entity_poly.type
_entity_poly.pdbx_seq_one_letter_code
_entity_poly.pdbx_strand_id
1 'polypeptide(L)'
;MSDAASTYSMVFSTWAARKYAPLRQAKELLARDAKASPRTAENWLSQKHPPKAEELIRLMANNDDLAKEIWRLVEETKCGR
;
A
#
# COMPACT_ATOMS: atom_id res chain seq x y z
N MET A 1 14.94 10.07 13.83
CA MET A 1 15.67 9.29 12.81
C MET A 1 14.67 8.39 12.10
N SER A 2 14.43 8.70 10.82
CA SER A 2 13.66 7.97 9.78
C SER A 2 12.21 7.52 10.07
N ASP A 3 11.29 8.46 9.88
CA ASP A 3 9.82 8.27 9.88
C ASP A 3 9.27 7.91 8.47
N ALA A 4 10.17 7.65 7.50
CA ALA A 4 9.78 7.33 6.12
C ALA A 4 9.03 5.98 6.02
N ALA A 5 9.28 5.07 6.95
CA ALA A 5 8.51 3.83 7.09
C ALA A 5 7.04 4.08 7.52
N SER A 6 6.74 5.24 8.12
CA SER A 6 5.39 5.60 8.57
C SER A 6 4.58 6.29 7.46
N THR A 7 5.19 7.12 6.62
CA THR A 7 4.44 7.99 5.70
C THR A 7 3.80 7.24 4.53
N TYR A 8 4.57 6.42 3.78
CA TYR A 8 3.97 5.63 2.69
C TYR A 8 3.10 4.50 3.26
N SER A 9 3.47 3.94 4.41
CA SER A 9 2.70 2.89 5.08
C SER A 9 1.30 3.37 5.43
N MET A 10 1.17 4.63 5.88
CA MET A 10 -0.13 5.26 6.12
C MET A 10 -0.93 5.41 4.83
N VAL A 11 -0.33 5.96 3.76
CA VAL A 11 -0.97 6.09 2.45
C VAL A 11 -1.47 4.74 1.95
N PHE A 12 -0.59 3.73 1.95
CA PHE A 12 -0.94 2.36 1.55
C PHE A 12 -2.07 1.80 2.43
N SER A 13 -1.99 1.94 3.75
CA SER A 13 -2.98 1.37 4.67
C SER A 13 -4.35 2.01 4.50
N THR A 14 -4.41 3.34 4.34
CA THR A 14 -5.66 4.05 4.06
C THR A 14 -6.24 3.64 2.70
N TRP A 15 -5.40 3.58 1.66
CA TRP A 15 -5.82 3.12 0.35
C TRP A 15 -6.35 1.67 0.39
N ALA A 16 -5.61 0.76 1.03
CA ALA A 16 -5.96 -0.65 1.10
C ALA A 16 -7.26 -0.87 1.88
N ALA A 17 -7.47 -0.13 2.98
CA ALA A 17 -8.72 -0.16 3.73
C ALA A 17 -9.90 0.30 2.86
N ARG A 18 -9.76 1.41 2.12
CA ARG A 18 -10.84 1.90 1.23
C ARG A 18 -11.16 0.92 0.11
N LYS A 19 -10.14 0.33 -0.51
CA LYS A 19 -10.30 -0.51 -1.71
C LYS A 19 -10.74 -1.94 -1.38
N TYR A 20 -10.14 -2.56 -0.37
CA TYR A 20 -10.30 -3.99 -0.12
C TYR A 20 -11.17 -4.33 1.08
N ALA A 21 -11.28 -3.48 2.12
CA ALA A 21 -12.07 -3.82 3.31
C ALA A 21 -13.55 -4.15 3.03
N PRO A 22 -14.23 -3.54 2.03
CA PRO A 22 -15.61 -3.92 1.68
C PRO A 22 -15.73 -5.30 1.02
N LEU A 23 -14.61 -5.92 0.61
CA LEU A 23 -14.61 -7.14 -0.19
C LEU A 23 -14.47 -8.39 0.69
N ARG A 24 -15.34 -9.38 0.48
CA ARG A 24 -15.35 -10.65 1.25
C ARG A 24 -14.02 -11.43 1.16
N GLN A 25 -13.24 -11.24 0.09
CA GLN A 25 -11.96 -11.89 -0.18
C GLN A 25 -10.82 -10.87 -0.26
N ALA A 26 -10.84 -9.87 0.63
CA ALA A 26 -9.91 -8.75 0.63
C ALA A 26 -8.43 -9.19 0.54
N LYS A 27 -8.03 -10.17 1.35
CA LYS A 27 -6.63 -10.64 1.40
C LYS A 27 -6.22 -11.42 0.16
N GLU A 28 -7.12 -12.23 -0.42
CA GLU A 28 -6.83 -12.98 -1.64
C GLU A 28 -6.72 -12.05 -2.85
N LEU A 29 -7.62 -11.05 -2.95
CA LEU A 29 -7.59 -10.06 -4.03
C LEU A 29 -6.35 -9.17 -3.94
N LEU A 30 -6.03 -8.65 -2.75
CA LEU A 30 -4.83 -7.85 -2.53
C LEU A 30 -3.54 -8.66 -2.81
N ALA A 31 -3.50 -9.92 -2.37
CA ALA A 31 -2.38 -10.82 -2.63
C ALA A 31 -2.18 -11.07 -4.12
N ARG A 32 -3.27 -11.27 -4.88
CA ARG A 32 -3.21 -11.43 -6.34
C ARG A 32 -2.63 -10.18 -7.00
N ASP A 33 -3.13 -9.00 -6.64
CA ASP A 33 -2.69 -7.74 -7.24
C ASP A 33 -1.22 -7.42 -6.91
N ALA A 34 -0.72 -7.88 -5.76
CA ALA A 34 0.68 -7.73 -5.37
C ALA A 34 1.62 -8.87 -5.82
N LYS A 35 1.07 -9.95 -6.40
CA LYS A 35 1.78 -11.23 -6.59
C LYS A 35 2.45 -11.72 -5.29
N ALA A 36 1.69 -11.67 -4.20
CA ALA A 36 2.11 -12.06 -2.86
C ALA A 36 1.25 -13.21 -2.32
N SER A 37 1.56 -13.68 -1.11
CA SER A 37 0.71 -14.68 -0.42
C SER A 37 -0.47 -14.01 0.30
N PRO A 38 -1.63 -14.68 0.45
CA PRO A 38 -2.74 -14.18 1.25
C PRO A 38 -2.36 -13.87 2.70
N ARG A 39 -1.42 -14.63 3.29
CA ARG A 39 -0.88 -14.38 4.63
C ARG A 39 -0.10 -13.06 4.70
N THR A 40 0.68 -12.76 3.66
CA THR A 40 1.39 -11.49 3.52
C THR A 40 0.40 -10.34 3.42
N ALA A 41 -0.60 -10.45 2.54
CA ALA A 41 -1.64 -9.44 2.38
C ALA A 41 -2.48 -9.24 3.66
N GLU A 42 -2.78 -10.29 4.41
CA GLU A 42 -3.44 -10.21 5.71
C GLU A 42 -2.60 -9.45 6.75
N ASN A 43 -1.28 -9.65 6.76
CA ASN A 43 -0.39 -8.86 7.63
C ASN A 43 -0.40 -7.37 7.28
N TRP A 44 -0.50 -7.04 5.98
CA TRP A 44 -0.62 -5.67 5.50
C TRP A 44 -1.94 -5.02 5.92
N LEU A 45 -3.06 -5.73 5.70
CA LEU A 45 -4.40 -5.26 6.10
C LEU A 45 -4.52 -5.12 7.63
N SER A 46 -3.79 -5.94 8.39
CA SER A 46 -3.70 -5.85 9.85
C SER A 46 -2.72 -4.78 10.35
N GLN A 47 -2.11 -4.00 9.44
CA GLN A 47 -1.14 -2.95 9.73
C GLN A 47 0.09 -3.42 10.53
N LYS A 48 0.38 -4.73 10.55
CA LYS A 48 1.52 -5.28 11.30
C LYS A 48 2.85 -4.97 10.61
N HIS A 49 2.85 -5.14 9.29
CA HIS A 49 3.99 -4.84 8.43
C HIS A 49 3.46 -4.25 7.13
N PRO A 50 3.94 -3.09 6.65
CA PRO A 50 3.58 -2.61 5.32
C PRO A 50 4.27 -3.44 4.21
N PRO A 51 3.82 -3.30 2.95
CA PRO A 51 4.51 -3.85 1.80
C PRO A 51 5.93 -3.29 1.71
N LYS A 52 6.89 -4.15 1.39
CA LYS A 52 8.25 -3.74 1.03
C LYS A 52 8.25 -2.99 -0.30
N ALA A 53 9.35 -2.31 -0.61
CA ALA A 53 9.48 -1.51 -1.84
C ALA A 53 9.09 -2.27 -3.11
N GLU A 54 9.55 -3.50 -3.29
CA GLU A 54 9.20 -4.31 -4.47
C GLU A 54 7.70 -4.65 -4.53
N GLU A 55 7.11 -4.97 -3.40
CA GLU A 55 5.68 -5.29 -3.27
C GLU A 55 4.83 -4.05 -3.55
N LEU A 56 5.27 -2.89 -3.04
CA LEU A 56 4.65 -1.59 -3.31
C LEU A 56 4.71 -1.23 -4.80
N ILE A 57 5.85 -1.42 -5.46
CA ILE A 57 5.99 -1.17 -6.91
C ILE A 57 5.04 -2.04 -7.72
N ARG A 58 4.92 -3.33 -7.39
CA ARG A 58 3.97 -4.23 -8.07
C ARG A 58 2.53 -3.79 -7.87
N LEU A 59 2.19 -3.40 -6.63
CA LEU A 59 0.87 -2.86 -6.33
C LEU A 59 0.59 -1.59 -7.12
N MET A 60 1.52 -0.64 -7.18
CA MET A 60 1.40 0.58 -7.97
C MET A 60 1.25 0.30 -9.47
N ALA A 61 1.97 -0.69 -10.01
CA ALA A 61 1.88 -1.07 -11.42
C ALA A 61 0.52 -1.65 -11.80
N ASN A 62 -0.19 -2.27 -10.84
CA ASN A 62 -1.52 -2.85 -11.06
C ASN A 62 -2.66 -1.94 -10.56
N ASN A 63 -2.34 -0.83 -9.89
CA ASN A 63 -3.32 0.05 -9.23
C ASN A 63 -2.93 1.52 -9.40
N ASP A 64 -3.43 2.15 -10.46
CA ASP A 64 -3.16 3.55 -10.78
C ASP A 64 -3.58 4.52 -9.67
N ASP A 65 -4.63 4.19 -8.92
CA ASP A 65 -5.11 4.97 -7.79
C ASP A 65 -4.09 4.99 -6.64
N LEU A 66 -3.50 3.84 -6.30
CA LEU A 66 -2.40 3.79 -5.33
C LEU A 66 -1.18 4.56 -5.85
N ALA A 67 -0.82 4.37 -7.12
CA ALA A 67 0.33 5.03 -7.72
C ALA A 67 0.19 6.57 -7.62
N LYS A 68 -1.00 7.10 -7.90
CA LYS A 68 -1.30 8.55 -7.78
C LYS A 68 -1.14 9.05 -6.35
N GLU A 69 -1.62 8.32 -5.35
CA GLU A 69 -1.47 8.72 -3.94
C GLU A 69 -0.01 8.75 -3.48
N ILE A 70 0.79 7.76 -3.89
CA ILE A 70 2.23 7.72 -3.59
C ILE A 70 2.98 8.84 -4.32
N TRP A 71 2.67 9.08 -5.60
CA TRP A 71 3.29 10.18 -6.34
C TRP A 71 2.93 11.54 -5.75
N ARG A 72 1.69 11.73 -5.31
CA ARG A 72 1.30 12.94 -4.58
C ARG A 72 2.14 13.13 -3.32
N LEU A 73 2.37 12.06 -2.55
CA LEU A 73 3.24 12.12 -1.38
C LEU A 73 4.67 12.56 -1.77
N VAL A 74 5.22 12.02 -2.85
CA VAL A 74 6.54 12.41 -3.36
C VAL A 74 6.59 13.89 -3.74
N GLU A 75 5.57 14.39 -4.47
CA GLU A 75 5.50 15.81 -4.84
C GLU A 75 5.34 16.72 -3.62
N GLU A 76 4.54 16.32 -2.64
CA GLU A 76 4.41 17.05 -1.36
C GLU A 76 5.76 17.12 -0.63
N THR A 77 6.54 16.04 -0.62
CA THR A 77 7.91 16.05 -0.04
C THR A 77 8.88 16.92 -0.84
N LYS A 78 8.81 16.94 -2.17
CA LYS A 78 9.67 17.80 -3.01
C LYS A 78 9.39 19.29 -2.79
N CYS A 79 8.12 19.66 -2.63
CA CYS A 79 7.69 21.05 -2.42
C CYS A 79 7.94 21.57 -1.00
N GLY A 80 8.68 20.84 -0.17
CA GLY A 80 9.11 21.31 1.15
C GLY A 80 8.05 21.16 2.24
N ARG A 81 7.28 20.07 2.19
CA ARG A 81 6.69 19.57 3.42
C ARG A 81 7.78 19.19 4.43
#